data_AF-A0A6B0Y6T6-F1
#
_entry.id   AF-A0A6B0Y6T6-F1
#
_cell.length_a   1.000
_cell.length_b   1.000
_cell.length_c   1.000
_cell.angle_alpha   90.00
_cell.angle_beta   90.00
_cell.angle_gamma   90.00
#
_symmetry.space_group_name_H-M   'P 1'
#
loop_
_entity.id
_entity.type
_entity.pdbx_description
1 polymer ?
#
loop_
_entity_poly.entity_id
_entity_poly.type
_entity_poly.pdbx_seq_one_letter_code
_entity_poly.pdbx_strand_id
1 'polypeptide(L)'
;MDTDHAADHEMPSRVETAVALLLRSPHLEVGQIMELMDIGDREFRDMASRNGDIAQRLEERRLGTLRPIKSEPRRCKSCREWFLPYGHDRYCSDACKRTAQFAQCHKR
;
A
#
# COMPACT_ATOMS: atom_id res chain seq x y z
N MET A 1 -15.53 31.40 -24.45
CA MET A 1 -15.15 31.75 -23.06
C MET A 1 -14.95 30.40 -22.43
N ASP A 2 -13.80 29.79 -22.70
CA ASP A 2 -13.58 28.35 -22.52
C ASP A 2 -12.20 28.19 -21.89
N THR A 3 -12.17 28.22 -20.56
CA THR A 3 -10.99 27.82 -19.79
C THR A 3 -11.13 26.34 -19.52
N ASP A 4 -10.51 25.56 -20.40
CA ASP A 4 -10.17 24.15 -20.20
C ASP A 4 -9.55 23.98 -18.82
N HIS A 5 -10.30 23.37 -17.90
CA HIS A 5 -9.76 22.83 -16.67
C HIS A 5 -9.02 21.54 -17.04
N ALA A 6 -7.79 21.70 -17.53
CA ALA A 6 -6.81 20.64 -17.47
C ALA A 6 -6.56 20.39 -15.98
N ALA A 7 -7.27 19.41 -15.41
CA ALA A 7 -6.93 18.86 -14.12
C ALA A 7 -5.55 18.21 -14.27
N ASP A 8 -4.51 18.95 -13.92
CA ASP A 8 -3.17 18.43 -13.73
C ASP A 8 -3.27 17.33 -12.67
N HIS A 9 -3.38 16.08 -13.13
CA HIS A 9 -3.16 14.91 -12.30
C HIS A 9 -1.65 14.83 -12.01
N GLU A 10 -1.16 15.73 -11.16
CA GLU A 10 0.13 15.54 -10.51
C GLU A 10 0.08 14.21 -9.76
N MET A 11 0.86 13.24 -10.25
CA MET A 11 1.06 12.00 -9.53
C MET A 11 1.58 12.34 -8.13
N PRO A 12 0.95 11.81 -7.05
CA PRO A 12 1.38 12.13 -5.71
C PRO A 12 2.85 11.76 -5.53
N SER A 13 3.56 12.57 -4.75
CA SER A 13 4.97 12.33 -4.51
C SER A 13 5.17 10.91 -3.93
N ARG A 14 6.35 10.32 -4.13
CA ARG A 14 6.65 9.00 -3.54
C ARG A 14 6.45 8.99 -2.02
N VAL A 15 6.72 10.13 -1.38
CA VAL A 15 6.52 10.34 0.05
C VAL A 15 5.02 10.33 0.39
N GLU A 16 4.19 11.08 -0.33
CA GLU A 16 2.73 11.09 -0.14
C GLU A 16 2.11 9.70 -0.35
N THR A 17 2.58 8.96 -1.36
CA THR A 17 2.15 7.57 -1.61
C THR A 17 2.52 6.65 -0.45
N ALA A 18 3.73 6.79 0.09
CA ALA A 18 4.19 6.01 1.24
C ALA A 18 3.40 6.34 2.51
N VAL A 19 3.16 7.63 2.77
CA VAL A 19 2.33 8.11 3.89
C VAL A 19 0.91 7.55 3.77
N ALA A 20 0.29 7.65 2.60
CA ALA A 20 -1.05 7.09 2.36
C ALA A 20 -1.10 5.57 2.60
N LEU A 21 -0.03 4.84 2.26
CA LEU A 21 0.11 3.40 2.52
C LEU A 21 0.22 3.10 4.01
N LEU A 22 1.09 3.80 4.74
CA LEU A 22 1.28 3.61 6.18
C LEU A 22 0.02 3.96 6.97
N LEU A 23 -0.74 4.96 6.53
CA LEU A 23 -2.02 5.34 7.11
C LEU A 23 -3.09 4.22 7.01
N ARG A 24 -2.89 3.18 6.20
CA ARG A 24 -3.80 2.02 6.15
C ARG A 24 -3.63 1.06 7.32
N SER A 25 -2.56 1.18 8.10
CA SER A 25 -2.32 0.33 9.27
C SER A 25 -2.99 0.92 10.52
N PRO A 26 -4.01 0.29 11.11
CA PRO A 26 -4.61 0.78 12.36
C PRO A 26 -3.64 0.71 13.56
N HIS A 27 -2.50 0.02 13.41
CA HIS A 27 -1.51 -0.16 14.48
C HIS A 27 -0.41 0.89 14.51
N LEU A 28 -0.30 1.71 13.46
CA LEU A 28 0.67 2.80 13.41
C LEU A 28 -0.03 4.10 13.75
N GLU A 29 0.43 4.78 14.80
CA GLU A 29 -0.02 6.13 15.14
C GLU A 29 0.49 7.14 14.11
N VAL A 30 -0.26 8.24 13.91
CA VAL A 30 0.13 9.27 12.93
C VAL A 30 1.51 9.84 13.24
N GLY A 31 1.83 10.08 14.51
CA GLY A 31 3.16 10.54 14.94
C GLY A 31 4.27 9.56 14.56
N GLN A 32 4.06 8.25 14.72
CA GLN A 32 5.02 7.23 14.32
C GLN A 32 5.24 7.20 12.81
N ILE A 33 4.17 7.41 12.03
CA ILE A 33 4.27 7.49 10.56
C ILE A 33 5.11 8.70 10.16
N MET A 34 4.92 9.84 10.83
CA MET A 34 5.69 11.05 10.56
C MET A 34 7.16 10.89 10.93
N GLU A 35 7.46 10.26 12.06
CA GLU A 35 8.83 9.93 12.48
C GLU A 35 9.51 8.96 11.49
N LEU A 36 8.82 7.89 11.07
CA LEU A 36 9.35 6.90 10.13
C LEU A 36 9.66 7.50 8.74
N MET A 37 8.89 8.51 8.34
CA MET A 37 9.02 9.18 7.06
C MET A 37 9.90 10.43 7.12
N ASP A 38 10.39 10.80 8.32
CA ASP A 38 11.17 12.03 8.57
C ASP A 38 10.46 13.31 8.08
N ILE A 39 9.17 13.45 8.39
CA ILE A 39 8.33 14.59 7.97
C ILE A 39 7.83 15.41 9.16
N GLY A 40 7.80 16.72 9.00
CA GLY A 40 7.28 17.66 10.00
C GLY A 40 5.76 17.91 9.91
N ASP A 41 5.17 18.47 10.96
CA ASP A 41 3.73 18.77 11.05
C ASP A 41 3.20 19.67 9.93
N ARG A 42 4.01 20.65 9.50
CA ARG A 42 3.62 21.56 8.42
C ARG A 42 3.54 20.81 7.10
N GLU A 43 4.58 20.04 6.79
CA GLU A 43 4.67 19.26 5.57
C GLU A 43 3.56 18.21 5.50
N PHE A 44 3.31 17.50 6.61
CA PHE A 44 2.23 16.53 6.70
C PHE A 44 0.84 17.15 6.47
N ARG A 45 0.58 18.34 7.03
CA ARG A 45 -0.67 19.07 6.79
C ARG A 45 -0.82 19.51 5.33
N ASP A 46 0.27 19.98 4.72
CA ASP A 46 0.27 20.36 3.30
C ASP A 46 -0.02 19.13 2.42
N MET A 47 0.60 17.97 2.71
CA MET A 47 0.30 16.71 2.05
C MET A 47 -1.16 16.30 2.20
N ALA A 48 -1.71 16.35 3.43
CA ALA A 48 -3.11 16.01 3.69
C ALA A 48 -4.09 16.95 2.98
N SER A 49 -3.73 18.23 2.78
CA SER A 49 -4.57 19.20 2.08
C SER A 49 -4.65 18.96 0.56
N ARG A 50 -3.56 18.44 -0.03
CA ARG A 50 -3.44 18.21 -1.48
C ARG A 50 -3.81 16.79 -1.90
N ASN A 51 -3.61 15.82 -1.01
CA ASN A 51 -3.84 14.41 -1.29
C ASN A 51 -5.12 13.92 -0.58
N GLY A 52 -6.20 13.79 -1.35
CA GLY A 52 -7.50 13.32 -0.86
C GLY A 52 -7.45 11.94 -0.21
N ASP A 53 -6.56 11.05 -0.63
CA ASP A 53 -6.41 9.73 0.00
C ASP A 53 -5.86 9.85 1.42
N ILE A 54 -4.87 10.73 1.64
CA ILE A 54 -4.33 10.99 2.99
C ILE A 54 -5.43 11.56 3.90
N ALA A 55 -6.18 12.56 3.42
CA ALA A 55 -7.29 13.15 4.15
C ALA A 55 -8.37 12.11 4.49
N GLN A 56 -8.76 11.27 3.52
CA GLN A 56 -9.75 10.22 3.72
C GLN A 56 -9.30 9.22 4.78
N ARG A 57 -8.04 8.75 4.74
CA ARG A 57 -7.52 7.78 5.71
C ARG A 57 -7.43 8.36 7.12
N LEU A 58 -7.10 9.64 7.25
CA LEU A 58 -7.12 10.33 8.54
C LEU A 58 -8.54 10.38 9.13
N GLU A 59 -9.53 10.68 8.30
CA GLU A 59 -10.93 10.70 8.73
C GLU A 59 -11.44 9.30 9.09
N GLU A 60 -11.13 8.27 8.30
CA GLU A 60 -11.45 6.88 8.61
C GLU A 60 -10.84 6.42 9.93
N ARG A 61 -9.61 6.85 10.24
CA ARG A 61 -8.97 6.60 11.54
C ARG A 61 -9.68 7.30 12.67
N ARG A 62 -9.99 8.59 12.50
CA ARG A 62 -10.71 9.41 13.49
C ARG A 62 -12.07 8.82 13.83
N LEU A 63 -12.77 8.28 12.83
CA LEU A 63 -14.08 7.64 12.98
C LEU A 63 -13.99 6.15 13.39
N GLY A 64 -12.79 5.56 13.43
CA GLY A 64 -12.61 4.13 13.69
C GLY A 64 -13.15 3.22 12.58
N THR A 65 -13.37 3.75 11.38
CA THR A 65 -13.93 3.03 10.23
C THR A 65 -12.87 2.51 9.26
N LEU A 66 -11.58 2.72 9.58
CA LEU A 66 -10.45 2.22 8.78
C LEU A 66 -10.56 0.70 8.62
N ARG A 67 -10.87 0.24 7.41
CA ARG A 67 -11.04 -1.19 7.12
C ARG A 67 -9.67 -1.82 6.90
N PRO A 68 -9.30 -2.87 7.67
CA PRO A 68 -8.09 -3.62 7.38
C PRO A 68 -8.19 -4.26 6.00
N ILE A 69 -7.09 -4.24 5.25
CA ILE A 69 -7.00 -4.93 3.96
C ILE A 69 -7.06 -6.43 4.27
N LYS A 70 -8.20 -7.05 3.95
CA LYS A 70 -8.30 -8.51 4.03
C LYS A 70 -7.54 -9.11 2.85
N SER A 71 -6.45 -9.81 3.14
CA SER A 71 -5.80 -10.67 2.16
C SER A 71 -6.67 -11.93 1.99
N GLU A 72 -7.09 -12.21 0.76
CA GLU A 72 -7.77 -13.46 0.45
C GLU A 72 -6.76 -14.61 0.36
N PRO A 73 -7.01 -15.77 0.99
CA PRO A 73 -6.18 -16.95 0.83
C PRO A 73 -6.03 -17.34 -0.64
N ARG A 74 -4.82 -17.73 -1.03
CA ARG A 74 -4.50 -18.17 -2.40
C ARG A 74 -3.89 -19.56 -2.37
N ARG A 75 -3.99 -20.30 -3.49
CA ARG A 75 -3.27 -21.56 -3.67
C ARG A 75 -1.89 -21.32 -4.26
N CYS A 76 -0.87 -21.89 -3.62
CA CYS A 76 0.50 -21.83 -4.11
C CYS A 76 0.63 -22.57 -5.45
N LYS A 77 1.26 -21.93 -6.45
CA LYS A 77 1.47 -22.56 -7.76
C LYS A 77 2.50 -23.71 -7.74
N SER A 78 3.30 -23.84 -6.69
CA SER A 78 4.32 -24.90 -6.56
C SER A 78 3.78 -26.12 -5.81
N CYS A 79 3.41 -25.96 -4.54
CA CYS A 79 2.96 -27.09 -3.70
C CYS A 79 1.44 -27.27 -3.67
N ARG A 80 0.65 -26.36 -4.27
CA ARG A 80 -0.82 -26.35 -4.28
C ARG A 80 -1.53 -26.13 -2.93
N GLU A 81 -0.76 -25.94 -1.86
CA GLU A 81 -1.27 -25.57 -0.53
C GLU A 81 -1.90 -24.18 -0.50
N TRP A 82 -2.88 -24.01 0.38
CA TRP A 82 -3.48 -22.72 0.66
C TRP A 82 -2.57 -21.90 1.58
N PHE A 83 -2.42 -20.62 1.29
CA PHE A 83 -1.66 -19.70 2.12
C PHE A 83 -2.28 -18.30 2.10
N LEU A 84 -2.02 -17.53 3.14
CA LEU A 84 -2.39 -16.12 3.20
C LEU A 84 -1.27 -15.30 2.55
N PRO A 85 -1.50 -14.65 1.40
CA PRO A 85 -0.46 -13.88 0.74
C PRO A 85 -0.17 -12.58 1.49
N TYR A 86 1.12 -12.24 1.62
CA TYR A 86 1.52 -10.89 2.00
C TYR A 86 1.74 -10.06 0.72
N GLY A 87 0.97 -8.98 0.56
CA GLY A 87 1.03 -8.15 -0.65
C GLY A 87 0.73 -8.93 -1.95
N HIS A 88 1.71 -8.99 -2.85
CA HIS A 88 1.58 -9.61 -4.18
C HIS A 88 2.17 -11.03 -4.28
N ASP A 89 2.39 -11.70 -3.16
CA ASP A 89 2.97 -13.04 -3.15
C ASP A 89 2.16 -14.06 -3.96
N ARG A 90 2.89 -14.86 -4.74
CA ARG A 90 2.35 -15.93 -5.59
C ARG A 90 2.67 -17.33 -5.06
N TYR A 91 3.58 -17.44 -4.10
CA TYR A 91 4.08 -18.68 -3.53
C TYR A 91 4.03 -18.60 -2.01
N CYS A 92 3.77 -19.72 -1.34
CA CYS A 92 3.67 -19.77 0.12
C CYS A 92 5.02 -19.66 0.84
N SER A 93 6.13 -19.83 0.12
CA SER A 93 7.47 -19.73 0.67
C SER A 93 8.50 -19.49 -0.44
N ASP A 94 9.69 -19.01 -0.04
CA ASP A 94 10.82 -18.86 -0.95
C ASP A 94 11.28 -20.19 -1.54
N ALA A 95 11.15 -21.29 -0.79
CA ALA A 95 11.42 -22.62 -1.31
C ALA A 95 10.49 -22.94 -2.49
N CYS A 96 9.19 -22.69 -2.35
CA CYS A 96 8.21 -22.88 -3.44
C CYS A 96 8.47 -21.95 -4.64
N LYS A 97 8.91 -20.72 -4.39
CA LYS A 97 9.31 -19.77 -5.44
C LYS A 97 10.49 -20.31 -6.25
N ARG A 98 11.54 -20.81 -5.58
CA ARG A 98 12.72 -21.41 -6.23
C ARG A 98 12.36 -22.67 -7.01
N THR A 99 11.59 -23.58 -6.44
CA THR A 99 11.14 -24.81 -7.13
C THR A 99 10.38 -24.48 -8.42
N ALA A 100 9.50 -23.47 -8.38
CA ALA A 100 8.78 -23.03 -9.57
C ALA A 100 9.69 -22.39 -10.63
N GLN A 101 10.74 -21.67 -10.24
CA GLN A 101 11.73 -21.12 -11.16
C GLN A 101 12.53 -22.25 -11.86
N PHE A 102 13.00 -23.25 -11.11
CA PHE A 102 13.70 -24.40 -11.70
C PHE A 102 12.81 -25.19 -12.68
N ALA A 103 11.54 -25.41 -12.34
CA ALA A 103 10.58 -26.09 -13.21
C ALA A 103 10.30 -25.32 -14.52
N GLN A 104 10.49 -24.00 -14.55
CA GLN A 104 10.37 -23.18 -15.76
C GLN A 104 11.63 -23.23 -16.62
N CYS A 105 12.81 -23.32 -16.02
CA CYS A 105 14.08 -23.44 -16.75
C CYS A 105 14.21 -24.76 -17.51
N HIS A 106 13.71 -25.87 -16.96
CA HIS A 106 13.74 -27.19 -17.63
C HIS A 106 12.71 -27.37 -18.76
N LYS A 107 11.83 -26.39 -18.98
CA LYS A 107 10.84 -26.39 -20.07
C LYS A 107 11.29 -25.61 -21.30
N ARG A 108 12.50 -25.04 -21.28
CA ARG A 108 13.18 -24.45 -22.44
C ARG A 108 14.25 -25.41 -22.93
#